data_AF-A0A6P0TEB5-F1
#
_entry.id   AF-A0A6P0TEB5-F1
#
_cell.length_a   1.000
_cell.length_b   1.000
_cell.length_c   1.000
_cell.angle_alpha   90.00
_cell.angle_beta   90.00
_cell.angle_gamma   90.00
#
_symmetry.space_group_name_H-M   'P 1'
#
loop_
_entity.id
_entity.type
_entity.pdbx_description
1 polymer ?
#
loop_
_entity_poly.entity_id
_entity_poly.type
_entity_poly.pdbx_seq_one_letter_code
_entity_poly.pdbx_strand_id
1 'polypeptide(L)'
;MTGGIFHIQHQFEQVANTLNRNASGATTQRLKLEARLNKVKPNTHQARSLRGKLVHAQQRERYLKALSNDVNTLRQWMSHDVLELAGPALSVRQELFDFIVDELQQREHKDHPAIRTLRIALSRQRDNLLAFAGGLDDKLVAIAHHFKVNLQSVRDICLLYRKSPSSDAYWQRWTQLHTQLSHRFHGIMEAVKVVLTQTPRASSLVENLNSRLRNYFFLRRSLGDHYLALLQFFLNHRCFMRSEVAERVGKSPTELMTGQKHPHWLELLGFTRFRRA
;
A
#
# COMPACT_ATOMS: atom_id res chain seq x y z
N MET A 1 -15.79 -0.38 -0.92
CA MET A 1 -14.92 0.04 0.20
C MET A 1 -13.54 -0.58 0.00
N THR A 2 -12.63 0.11 -0.67
CA THR A 2 -11.32 -0.44 -1.04
C THR A 2 -10.30 0.69 -1.09
N GLY A 3 -10.06 1.34 0.05
CA GLY A 3 -9.01 2.37 0.22
C GLY A 3 -7.98 2.06 1.30
N GLY A 4 -8.13 0.93 2.00
CA GLY A 4 -7.32 0.59 3.18
C GLY A 4 -5.86 0.23 2.84
N ILE A 5 -5.63 -0.53 1.75
CA ILE A 5 -4.29 -1.05 1.41
C ILE A 5 -3.30 0.08 1.12
N PHE A 6 -3.69 1.06 0.31
CA PHE A 6 -2.82 2.22 0.03
C PHE A 6 -2.54 3.01 1.30
N HIS A 7 -3.57 3.26 2.11
CA HIS A 7 -3.42 4.06 3.31
C HIS A 7 -2.47 3.38 4.31
N ILE A 8 -2.59 2.07 4.50
CA ILE A 8 -1.74 1.33 5.43
C ILE A 8 -0.31 1.22 4.92
N GLN A 9 -0.10 0.99 3.61
CA GLN A 9 1.24 0.98 3.01
C GLN A 9 1.93 2.33 3.17
N HIS A 10 1.20 3.43 2.92
CA HIS A 10 1.71 4.78 3.10
C HIS A 10 2.01 5.09 4.58
N GLN A 11 1.15 4.70 5.51
CA GLN A 11 1.44 4.84 6.94
C GLN A 11 2.71 4.07 7.33
N PHE A 12 2.86 2.84 6.87
CA PHE A 12 4.05 2.01 7.11
C PHE A 12 5.31 2.69 6.55
N GLU A 13 5.25 3.20 5.32
CA GLU A 13 6.34 3.93 4.68
C GLU A 13 6.72 5.20 5.44
N GLN A 14 5.74 5.96 5.94
CA GLN A 14 6.02 7.16 6.75
C GLN A 14 6.78 6.83 8.05
N VAL A 15 6.40 5.73 8.73
CA VAL A 15 7.11 5.26 9.93
C VAL A 15 8.54 4.87 9.56
N ALA A 16 8.73 4.04 8.54
CA ALA A 16 10.03 3.60 8.09
C ALA A 16 10.95 4.77 7.68
N ASN A 17 10.44 5.73 6.92
CA ASN A 17 11.18 6.92 6.50
C ASN A 17 11.58 7.81 7.70
N THR A 18 10.74 7.89 8.72
CA THR A 18 11.06 8.64 9.94
C THR A 18 12.16 7.96 10.74
N LEU A 19 12.14 6.64 10.89
CA LEU A 19 13.20 5.88 11.54
C LEU A 19 14.53 5.98 10.77
N ASN A 20 14.49 5.90 9.43
CA ASN A 20 15.67 6.09 8.59
C ASN A 20 16.31 7.46 8.82
N ARG A 21 15.51 8.53 8.81
CA ARG A 21 16.00 9.89 9.11
C ARG A 21 16.60 10.00 10.51
N ASN A 22 15.98 9.37 11.51
CA ASN A 22 16.50 9.35 12.88
C ASN A 22 17.85 8.61 12.96
N ALA A 23 17.99 7.47 12.27
CA ALA A 23 19.24 6.72 12.21
C ALA A 23 20.36 7.50 11.51
N SER A 24 20.05 8.17 10.39
CA SER A 24 20.98 9.09 9.71
C SER A 24 21.40 10.24 10.62
N GLY A 25 20.44 10.87 11.30
CA GLY A 25 20.70 11.96 12.25
C GLY A 25 21.60 11.54 13.41
N ALA A 26 21.38 10.34 13.98
CA ALA A 26 22.23 9.79 15.02
C ALA A 26 23.67 9.55 14.54
N THR A 27 23.83 9.06 13.31
CA THR A 27 25.14 8.90 12.66
C THR A 27 25.85 10.25 12.54
N THR A 28 25.17 11.29 12.07
CA THR A 28 25.72 12.64 11.98
C THR A 28 26.10 13.20 13.35
N GLN A 29 25.29 12.95 14.38
CA GLN A 29 25.58 13.39 15.75
C GLN A 29 26.83 12.71 16.31
N ARG A 30 26.98 11.39 16.13
CA ARG A 30 28.19 10.66 16.53
C ARG A 30 29.42 11.24 15.83
N LEU A 31 29.38 11.40 14.51
CA LEU A 31 30.50 11.96 13.73
C LEU A 31 30.90 13.36 14.20
N LYS A 32 29.91 14.22 14.54
CA LYS A 32 30.19 15.54 15.12
C LYS A 32 30.87 15.45 16.48
N LEU A 33 30.49 14.50 17.33
CA LEU A 33 31.13 14.29 18.64
C LEU A 33 32.56 13.74 18.50
N GLU A 34 32.81 12.84 17.56
CA GLU A 34 34.15 12.33 17.24
C GLU A 34 35.06 13.44 16.72
N ALA A 35 34.58 14.23 15.76
CA ALA A 35 35.34 15.36 15.23
C ALA A 35 35.67 16.39 16.32
N ARG A 36 34.77 16.62 17.29
CA ARG A 36 35.05 17.47 18.44
C ARG A 36 36.09 16.85 19.37
N LEU A 37 35.98 15.56 19.68
CA LEU A 37 36.93 14.85 20.53
C LEU A 37 38.35 14.89 19.95
N ASN A 38 38.50 14.70 18.63
CA ASN A 38 39.79 14.74 17.94
C ASN A 38 40.49 16.12 18.00
N LYS A 39 39.74 17.21 18.24
CA LYS A 39 40.28 18.56 18.36
C LYS A 39 40.72 18.90 19.79
N VAL A 40 40.31 18.13 20.80
CA VAL A 40 40.63 18.40 22.21
C VAL A 40 41.87 17.63 22.62
N LYS A 41 42.74 18.25 23.44
CA LYS A 41 43.93 17.58 23.99
C LYS A 41 43.55 16.31 24.77
N PRO A 42 44.30 15.20 24.59
CA PRO A 42 44.08 13.98 25.36
C PRO A 42 44.25 14.25 26.86
N ASN A 43 43.48 13.54 27.69
CA ASN A 43 43.49 13.59 29.16
C ASN A 43 42.94 14.85 29.83
N THR A 44 42.21 15.69 29.10
CA THR A 44 41.44 16.80 29.71
C THR A 44 40.09 16.35 30.26
N HIS A 45 39.55 17.06 31.26
CA HIS A 45 38.19 16.84 31.76
C HIS A 45 37.14 16.93 30.62
N GLN A 46 37.34 17.87 29.70
CA GLN A 46 36.51 18.02 28.50
C GLN A 46 36.57 16.78 27.59
N ALA A 47 37.76 16.21 27.35
CA ALA A 47 37.90 14.98 26.58
C ALA A 47 37.20 13.80 27.26
N ARG A 48 37.29 13.68 28.61
CA ARG A 48 36.60 12.62 29.37
C ARG A 48 35.06 12.74 29.26
N SER A 49 34.52 13.95 29.37
CA SER A 49 33.09 14.21 29.18
C SER A 49 32.63 13.89 27.75
N LEU A 50 33.39 14.29 26.73
CA LEU A 50 33.08 14.01 25.33
C LEU A 50 33.12 12.51 25.02
N ARG A 51 34.06 11.74 25.60
CA ARG A 51 34.10 10.28 25.48
C ARG A 51 32.83 9.63 26.03
N GLY A 52 32.34 10.05 27.20
CA GLY A 52 31.08 9.55 27.77
C GLY A 52 29.89 9.83 26.85
N LYS A 53 29.77 11.06 26.33
CA LYS A 53 28.72 11.43 25.36
C LYS A 53 28.82 10.62 24.06
N LEU A 54 30.04 10.35 23.60
CA LEU A 54 30.29 9.55 22.40
C LEU A 54 29.82 8.10 22.58
N VAL A 55 30.07 7.47 23.73
CA VAL A 55 29.59 6.11 24.02
C VAL A 55 28.06 6.05 23.94
N HIS A 56 27.36 7.00 24.57
CA HIS A 56 25.89 7.07 24.47
C HIS A 56 25.41 7.33 23.03
N ALA A 57 26.09 8.21 22.28
CA ALA A 57 25.74 8.46 20.88
C ALA A 57 25.95 7.22 19.99
N GLN A 58 27.00 6.44 20.23
CA GLN A 58 27.26 5.17 19.53
C GLN A 58 26.20 4.12 19.84
N GLN A 59 25.82 3.96 21.12
CA GLN A 59 24.74 3.05 21.51
C GLN A 59 23.40 3.45 20.87
N ARG A 60 23.07 4.74 20.91
CA ARG A 60 21.86 5.28 20.29
C ARG A 60 21.85 5.08 18.76
N GLU A 61 22.97 5.32 18.08
CA GLU A 61 23.09 5.08 16.65
C GLU A 61 22.86 3.62 16.30
N ARG A 62 23.53 2.69 17.02
CA ARG A 62 23.35 1.24 16.80
C ARG A 62 21.90 0.82 16.95
N TYR A 63 21.25 1.27 18.02
CA TYR A 63 19.83 1.00 18.28
C TYR A 63 18.94 1.53 17.14
N LEU A 64 19.09 2.80 16.76
CA LEU A 64 18.25 3.40 15.72
C LEU A 64 18.48 2.78 14.34
N LYS A 65 19.71 2.39 14.01
CA LYS A 65 20.02 1.66 12.77
C LYS A 65 19.37 0.29 12.75
N ALA A 66 19.48 -0.47 13.84
CA ALA A 66 18.85 -1.79 13.95
C ALA A 66 17.32 -1.68 13.82
N LEU A 67 16.70 -0.79 14.62
CA LEU A 67 15.25 -0.56 14.57
C LEU A 67 14.78 -0.13 13.17
N SER A 68 15.53 0.76 12.51
CA SER A 68 15.18 1.22 11.16
C SER A 68 15.27 0.10 10.14
N ASN A 69 16.32 -0.73 10.20
CA ASN A 69 16.47 -1.87 9.30
C ASN A 69 15.34 -2.87 9.50
N ASP A 70 15.05 -3.24 10.75
CA ASP A 70 13.98 -4.18 11.07
C ASP A 70 12.63 -3.71 10.55
N VAL A 71 12.25 -2.46 10.81
CA VAL A 71 10.97 -1.91 10.35
C VAL A 71 10.91 -1.82 8.82
N ASN A 72 12.03 -1.57 8.14
CA ASN A 72 12.09 -1.63 6.68
C ASN A 72 11.89 -3.05 6.14
N THR A 73 12.48 -4.06 6.78
CA THR A 73 12.27 -5.47 6.43
C THR A 73 10.81 -5.86 6.61
N LEU A 74 10.19 -5.52 7.75
CA LEU A 74 8.77 -5.77 7.99
C LEU A 74 7.86 -5.07 6.96
N ARG A 75 8.22 -3.83 6.56
CA ARG A 75 7.51 -3.10 5.50
C ARG A 75 7.60 -3.84 4.15
N GLN A 76 8.78 -4.34 3.80
CA GLN A 76 8.99 -5.09 2.57
C GLN A 76 8.17 -6.36 2.55
N TRP A 77 8.18 -7.15 3.63
CA TRP A 77 7.35 -8.35 3.76
C TRP A 77 5.85 -8.04 3.68
N MET A 78 5.39 -6.99 4.37
CA MET A 78 4.00 -6.55 4.27
C MET A 78 3.61 -6.20 2.84
N SER A 79 4.48 -5.50 2.10
CA SER A 79 4.20 -5.07 0.74
C SER A 79 4.25 -6.20 -0.28
N HIS A 80 5.24 -7.08 -0.19
CA HIS A 80 5.57 -8.05 -1.24
C HIS A 80 5.07 -9.46 -0.95
N ASP A 81 4.94 -9.85 0.32
CA ASP A 81 4.56 -11.21 0.68
C ASP A 81 3.10 -11.29 1.17
N VAL A 82 2.57 -10.21 1.74
CA VAL A 82 1.22 -10.17 2.30
C VAL A 82 0.23 -9.46 1.36
N LEU A 83 0.53 -8.22 0.97
CA LEU A 83 -0.40 -7.36 0.22
C LEU A 83 -0.26 -7.45 -1.30
N GLU A 84 0.75 -8.19 -1.81
CA GLU A 84 0.93 -8.37 -3.25
C GLU A 84 -0.21 -9.21 -3.85
N LEU A 85 -0.72 -8.80 -5.01
CA LEU A 85 -1.87 -9.47 -5.61
C LEU A 85 -1.54 -10.93 -5.99
N ALA A 86 -0.44 -11.12 -6.73
CA ALA A 86 0.15 -12.42 -7.04
C ALA A 86 0.96 -12.95 -5.84
N GLY A 87 0.24 -13.38 -4.80
CA GLY A 87 0.82 -13.80 -3.53
C GLY A 87 0.27 -15.16 -3.07
N PRO A 88 0.65 -15.61 -1.86
CA PRO A 88 0.25 -16.90 -1.33
C PRO A 88 -1.26 -16.94 -1.00
N ALA A 89 -1.74 -18.10 -0.54
CA ALA A 89 -3.09 -18.31 -0.05
C ALA A 89 -3.46 -17.33 1.09
N LEU A 90 -4.74 -17.06 1.27
CA LEU A 90 -5.25 -16.23 2.37
C LEU A 90 -4.72 -16.67 3.74
N SER A 91 -4.73 -17.98 4.04
CA SER A 91 -4.26 -18.51 5.33
C SER A 91 -2.80 -18.14 5.61
N VAL A 92 -1.93 -18.34 4.62
CA VAL A 92 -0.50 -17.99 4.70
C VAL A 92 -0.32 -16.48 4.85
N ARG A 93 -1.13 -15.66 4.16
CA ARG A 93 -1.08 -14.20 4.32
C ARG A 93 -1.50 -13.78 5.73
N GLN A 94 -2.48 -14.43 6.33
CA GLN A 94 -2.91 -14.15 7.69
C GLN A 94 -1.79 -14.45 8.69
N GLU A 95 -1.14 -15.62 8.57
CA GLU A 95 0.02 -15.98 9.40
C GLU A 95 1.16 -14.97 9.27
N LEU A 96 1.53 -14.59 8.05
CA LEU A 96 2.57 -13.58 7.80
C LEU A 96 2.18 -12.19 8.32
N PHE A 97 0.91 -11.82 8.19
CA PHE A 97 0.41 -10.54 8.69
C PHE A 97 0.50 -10.49 10.22
N ASP A 98 0.03 -11.53 10.90
CA ASP A 98 0.04 -11.63 12.36
C ASP A 98 1.48 -11.62 12.88
N PHE A 99 2.38 -12.36 12.23
CA PHE A 99 3.81 -12.32 12.53
C PHE A 99 4.40 -10.90 12.41
N ILE A 100 4.08 -10.15 11.35
CA ILE A 100 4.56 -8.76 11.20
C ILE A 100 4.00 -7.86 12.32
N VAL A 101 2.74 -8.05 12.70
CA VAL A 101 2.12 -7.30 13.80
C VAL A 101 2.81 -7.59 15.13
N ASP A 102 3.14 -8.84 15.41
CA ASP A 102 3.86 -9.27 16.62
C ASP A 102 5.30 -8.72 16.64
N GLU A 103 6.01 -8.77 15.52
CA GLU A 103 7.36 -8.19 15.39
C GLU A 103 7.36 -6.66 15.57
N LEU A 104 6.32 -5.96 15.11
CA LEU A 104 6.13 -4.53 15.39
C LEU A 104 5.87 -4.28 16.88
N GLN A 105 5.10 -5.15 17.54
CA GLN A 105 4.81 -5.05 18.98
C GLN A 105 6.09 -5.13 19.81
N GLN A 106 6.98 -6.07 19.49
CA GLN A 106 8.27 -6.23 20.19
C GLN A 106 9.18 -5.00 20.04
N ARG A 107 8.98 -4.20 18.98
CA ARG A 107 9.77 -2.99 18.66
C ARG A 107 9.12 -1.70 19.12
N GLU A 108 7.98 -1.78 19.83
CA GLU A 108 7.37 -0.61 20.45
C GLU A 108 8.32 -0.03 21.50
N HIS A 109 8.70 1.22 21.31
CA HIS A 109 9.45 1.98 22.30
C HIS A 109 8.76 3.32 22.55
N LYS A 110 8.86 3.85 23.77
CA LYS A 110 8.22 5.13 24.16
C LYS A 110 8.65 6.30 23.27
N ASP A 111 9.88 6.25 22.76
CA ASP A 111 10.44 7.27 21.86
C ASP A 111 9.88 7.22 20.42
N HIS A 112 9.15 6.15 20.08
CA HIS A 112 8.65 5.89 18.73
C HIS A 112 7.16 5.50 18.75
N PRO A 113 6.27 6.40 19.21
CA PRO A 113 4.84 6.11 19.35
C PRO A 113 4.15 5.78 18.01
N ALA A 114 4.73 6.21 16.89
CA ALA A 114 4.22 5.93 15.55
C ALA A 114 4.22 4.43 15.21
N ILE A 115 5.15 3.63 15.76
CA ILE A 115 5.18 2.16 15.59
C ILE A 115 3.91 1.55 16.21
N ARG A 116 3.58 1.98 17.43
CA ARG A 116 2.36 1.53 18.13
C ARG A 116 1.10 1.91 17.37
N THR A 117 1.01 3.15 16.89
CA THR A 117 -0.13 3.62 16.09
C THR A 117 -0.32 2.77 14.82
N LEU A 118 0.78 2.49 14.10
CA LEU A 118 0.78 1.63 12.92
C LEU A 118 0.32 0.21 13.26
N ARG A 119 0.87 -0.40 14.31
CA ARG A 119 0.48 -1.74 14.75
C ARG A 119 -1.02 -1.82 15.06
N ILE A 120 -1.54 -0.88 15.84
CA ILE A 120 -2.98 -0.84 16.18
C ILE A 120 -3.84 -0.71 14.92
N ALA A 121 -3.43 0.12 13.97
CA ALA A 121 -4.14 0.28 12.70
C ALA A 121 -4.14 -1.03 11.88
N LEU A 122 -2.99 -1.72 11.80
CA LEU A 122 -2.86 -3.01 11.14
C LEU A 122 -3.77 -4.06 11.79
N SER A 123 -3.70 -4.24 13.11
CA SER A 123 -4.51 -5.24 13.83
C SER A 123 -6.01 -5.04 13.62
N ARG A 124 -6.48 -3.79 13.57
CA ARG A 124 -7.91 -3.47 13.38
C ARG A 124 -8.42 -3.69 11.97
N GLN A 125 -7.53 -3.76 10.99
CA GLN A 125 -7.92 -3.76 9.58
C GLN A 125 -7.48 -5.02 8.83
N ARG A 126 -6.82 -6.00 9.49
CA ARG A 126 -6.28 -7.21 8.85
C ARG A 126 -7.23 -7.85 7.85
N ASP A 127 -8.42 -8.25 8.30
CA ASP A 127 -9.35 -9.00 7.45
C ASP A 127 -9.87 -8.14 6.29
N ASN A 128 -10.09 -6.84 6.53
CA ASN A 128 -10.45 -5.88 5.48
C ASN A 128 -9.33 -5.68 4.45
N LEU A 129 -8.07 -5.67 4.91
CA LEU A 129 -6.89 -5.54 4.05
C LEU A 129 -6.65 -6.82 3.23
N LEU A 130 -7.01 -7.99 3.77
CA LEU A 130 -6.84 -9.29 3.13
C LEU A 130 -8.09 -9.80 2.40
N ALA A 131 -9.22 -9.09 2.43
CA ALA A 131 -10.45 -9.51 1.79
C ALA A 131 -10.30 -9.80 0.28
N PHE A 132 -9.41 -9.07 -0.40
CA PHE A 132 -9.11 -9.34 -1.82
C PHE A 132 -8.48 -10.72 -2.04
N ALA A 133 -7.71 -11.23 -1.07
CA ALA A 133 -7.02 -12.51 -1.19
C ALA A 133 -8.01 -13.69 -1.09
N GLY A 134 -9.04 -13.58 -0.24
CA GLY A 134 -10.13 -14.56 -0.21
C GLY A 134 -10.88 -14.61 -1.54
N GLY A 135 -11.29 -13.45 -2.05
CA GLY A 135 -11.95 -13.38 -3.37
C GLY A 135 -11.06 -13.81 -4.54
N LEU A 136 -9.73 -13.69 -4.41
CA LEU A 136 -8.78 -14.24 -5.37
C LEU A 136 -8.71 -15.76 -5.26
N ASP A 137 -8.58 -16.30 -4.05
CA ASP A 137 -8.50 -17.74 -3.80
C ASP A 137 -9.73 -18.47 -4.38
N ASP A 138 -10.94 -17.96 -4.17
CA ASP A 138 -12.18 -18.53 -4.72
C ASP A 138 -12.16 -18.60 -6.25
N LYS A 139 -11.64 -17.55 -6.90
CA LYS A 139 -11.50 -17.52 -8.37
C LYS A 139 -10.44 -18.50 -8.87
N LEU A 140 -9.33 -18.66 -8.15
CA LEU A 140 -8.31 -19.66 -8.48
C LEU A 140 -8.84 -21.10 -8.32
N VAL A 141 -9.67 -21.35 -7.31
CA VAL A 141 -10.41 -22.62 -7.13
C VAL A 141 -11.33 -22.88 -8.33
N ALA A 142 -12.10 -21.88 -8.76
CA ALA A 142 -12.96 -22.02 -9.94
C ALA A 142 -12.16 -22.35 -11.22
N ILE A 143 -10.99 -21.75 -11.41
CA ILE A 143 -10.08 -22.08 -12.52
C ILE A 143 -9.61 -23.53 -12.41
N ALA A 144 -9.18 -23.97 -11.23
CA ALA A 144 -8.72 -25.35 -11.01
C ALA A 144 -9.80 -26.38 -11.38
N HIS A 145 -11.06 -26.12 -10.98
CA HIS A 145 -12.20 -26.95 -11.34
C HIS A 145 -12.49 -26.94 -12.85
N HIS A 146 -12.50 -25.77 -13.48
CA HIS A 146 -12.78 -25.63 -14.91
C HIS A 146 -11.77 -26.40 -15.77
N PHE A 147 -10.48 -26.27 -15.47
CA PHE A 147 -9.40 -26.95 -16.21
C PHE A 147 -9.11 -28.38 -15.72
N LYS A 148 -9.82 -28.84 -14.68
CA LYS A 148 -9.64 -30.17 -14.04
C LYS A 148 -8.19 -30.43 -13.66
N VAL A 149 -7.57 -29.47 -12.96
CA VAL A 149 -6.19 -29.53 -12.48
C VAL A 149 -6.12 -29.32 -10.96
N ASN A 150 -4.98 -29.64 -10.36
CA ASN A 150 -4.74 -29.34 -8.96
C ASN A 150 -4.72 -27.81 -8.73
N LEU A 151 -5.36 -27.34 -7.65
CA LEU A 151 -5.32 -25.95 -7.20
C LEU A 151 -3.89 -25.43 -7.06
N GLN A 152 -2.97 -26.27 -6.57
CA GLN A 152 -1.57 -25.87 -6.38
C GLN A 152 -0.92 -25.44 -7.71
N SER A 153 -1.23 -26.11 -8.83
CA SER A 153 -0.70 -25.74 -10.13
C SER A 153 -1.22 -24.38 -10.62
N VAL A 154 -2.48 -24.05 -10.31
CA VAL A 154 -3.06 -22.74 -10.62
C VAL A 154 -2.43 -21.65 -9.73
N ARG A 155 -2.21 -21.95 -8.45
CA ARG A 155 -1.49 -21.05 -7.53
C ARG A 155 -0.05 -20.80 -7.98
N ASP A 156 0.63 -21.83 -8.48
CA ASP A 156 1.98 -21.69 -8.99
C ASP A 156 2.05 -20.79 -10.23
N ILE A 157 1.03 -20.87 -11.10
CA ILE A 157 0.86 -19.92 -12.22
C ILE A 157 0.57 -18.50 -11.70
N CYS A 158 -0.27 -18.36 -10.67
CA CYS A 158 -0.52 -17.06 -10.04
C CYS A 158 0.79 -16.44 -9.51
N LEU A 159 1.62 -17.22 -8.81
CA LEU A 159 2.93 -16.78 -8.30
C LEU A 159 3.94 -16.49 -9.41
N LEU A 160 3.80 -17.07 -10.59
CA LEU A 160 4.65 -16.75 -11.74
C LEU A 160 4.54 -15.27 -12.14
N TYR A 161 3.35 -14.67 -12.01
CA TYR A 161 3.11 -13.25 -12.29
C TYR A 161 3.81 -12.29 -11.31
N ARG A 162 4.38 -12.79 -10.21
CA ARG A 162 5.24 -12.01 -9.31
C ARG A 162 6.65 -11.80 -9.88
N LYS A 163 7.09 -12.67 -10.79
CA LYS A 163 8.44 -12.61 -11.36
C LYS A 163 8.45 -11.74 -12.61
N SER A 164 9.55 -11.01 -12.81
CA SER A 164 9.74 -10.25 -14.05
C SER A 164 9.91 -11.22 -15.24
N PRO A 165 9.21 -11.01 -16.36
CA PRO A 165 9.43 -11.74 -17.61
C PRO A 165 10.86 -11.64 -18.16
N SER A 166 11.63 -10.65 -17.71
CA SER A 166 13.03 -10.48 -18.07
C SER A 166 14.01 -11.31 -17.21
N SER A 167 13.52 -12.07 -16.23
CA SER A 167 14.38 -12.82 -15.29
C SER A 167 14.49 -14.30 -15.66
N ASP A 168 15.68 -14.88 -15.46
CA ASP A 168 15.90 -16.33 -15.68
C ASP A 168 14.98 -17.17 -14.79
N ALA A 169 14.77 -16.73 -13.54
CA ALA A 169 13.89 -17.40 -12.59
C ALA A 169 12.43 -17.47 -13.07
N TYR A 170 11.97 -16.50 -13.88
CA TYR A 170 10.66 -16.56 -14.53
C TYR A 170 10.63 -17.68 -15.56
N TRP A 171 11.59 -17.71 -16.48
CA TRP A 171 11.62 -18.69 -17.58
C TRP A 171 11.84 -20.12 -17.09
N GLN A 172 12.66 -20.33 -16.06
CA GLN A 172 12.84 -21.65 -15.43
C GLN A 172 11.51 -22.17 -14.86
N ARG A 173 10.79 -21.34 -14.10
CA ARG A 173 9.51 -21.71 -13.51
C ARG A 173 8.41 -21.87 -14.57
N TRP A 174 8.41 -21.00 -15.57
CA TRP A 174 7.51 -21.07 -16.72
C TRP A 174 7.64 -22.42 -17.43
N THR A 175 8.87 -22.85 -17.76
CA THR A 175 9.12 -24.12 -18.44
C THR A 175 8.68 -25.31 -17.60
N GLN A 176 8.97 -25.30 -16.28
CA GLN A 176 8.52 -26.36 -15.38
C GLN A 176 6.99 -26.50 -15.38
N LEU A 177 6.27 -25.38 -15.27
CA LEU A 177 4.81 -25.37 -15.26
C LEU A 177 4.23 -25.75 -16.62
N HIS A 178 4.86 -25.32 -17.72
CA HIS A 178 4.47 -25.69 -19.06
C HIS A 178 4.61 -27.20 -19.28
N THR A 179 5.73 -27.82 -18.85
CA THR A 179 5.91 -29.28 -18.93
C THR A 179 4.85 -30.03 -18.11
N GLN A 180 4.55 -29.55 -16.89
CA GLN A 180 3.57 -30.19 -16.01
C GLN A 180 2.13 -30.10 -16.54
N LEU A 181 1.74 -28.96 -17.13
CA LEU A 181 0.36 -28.67 -17.51
C LEU A 181 0.09 -28.86 -19.00
N SER A 182 1.14 -28.99 -19.82
CA SER A 182 1.09 -29.25 -21.25
C SER A 182 0.10 -28.33 -21.96
N HIS A 183 -0.81 -28.87 -22.77
CA HIS A 183 -1.79 -28.11 -23.54
C HIS A 183 -2.72 -27.21 -22.71
N ARG A 184 -2.89 -27.47 -21.40
CA ARG A 184 -3.75 -26.65 -20.52
C ARG A 184 -3.06 -25.38 -20.02
N PHE A 185 -1.74 -25.33 -20.10
CA PHE A 185 -0.93 -24.28 -19.50
C PHE A 185 -1.35 -22.87 -19.95
N HIS A 186 -1.42 -22.65 -21.27
CA HIS A 186 -1.78 -21.33 -21.82
C HIS A 186 -3.19 -20.89 -21.44
N GLY A 187 -4.16 -21.82 -21.44
CA GLY A 187 -5.53 -21.53 -21.02
C GLY A 187 -5.61 -21.12 -19.55
N ILE A 188 -4.90 -21.82 -18.67
CA ILE A 188 -4.84 -21.47 -17.25
C ILE A 188 -4.13 -20.12 -17.06
N MET A 189 -3.04 -19.87 -17.79
CA MET A 189 -2.28 -18.62 -17.69
C MET A 189 -3.16 -17.41 -18.04
N GLU A 190 -3.90 -17.46 -19.15
CA GLU A 190 -4.84 -16.39 -19.52
C GLU A 190 -6.00 -16.26 -18.53
N ALA A 191 -6.56 -17.36 -18.03
CA ALA A 191 -7.62 -17.31 -17.01
C ALA A 191 -7.13 -16.64 -15.72
N VAL A 192 -5.92 -16.98 -15.25
CA VAL A 192 -5.30 -16.35 -14.07
C VAL A 192 -5.02 -14.88 -14.32
N LYS A 193 -4.52 -14.50 -15.51
CA LYS A 193 -4.30 -13.11 -15.90
C LYS A 193 -5.58 -12.28 -15.83
N VAL A 194 -6.69 -12.81 -16.35
CA VAL A 194 -8.00 -12.16 -16.30
C VAL A 194 -8.46 -11.98 -14.86
N VAL A 195 -8.29 -13.01 -14.01
CA VAL A 195 -8.62 -12.91 -12.59
C VAL A 195 -7.79 -11.83 -11.89
N LEU A 196 -6.48 -11.75 -12.18
CA LEU A 196 -5.60 -10.75 -11.60
C LEU A 196 -5.96 -9.33 -12.07
N THR A 197 -6.29 -9.13 -13.34
CA THR A 197 -6.68 -7.80 -13.84
C THR A 197 -8.04 -7.35 -13.31
N GLN A 198 -8.98 -8.28 -13.13
CA GLN A 198 -10.32 -7.99 -12.60
C GLN A 198 -10.37 -7.90 -11.08
N THR A 199 -9.34 -8.34 -10.36
CA THR A 199 -9.30 -8.25 -8.90
C THR A 199 -8.79 -6.86 -8.52
N PRO A 200 -9.67 -5.97 -8.01
CA PRO A 200 -9.30 -4.59 -7.80
C PRO A 200 -8.22 -4.48 -6.72
N ARG A 201 -7.05 -3.93 -7.07
CA ARG A 201 -6.21 -3.28 -6.05
C ARG A 201 -6.92 -2.01 -5.62
N ALA A 202 -7.35 -2.00 -4.36
CA ALA A 202 -7.90 -0.84 -3.67
C ALA A 202 -7.18 0.49 -3.99
N SER A 203 -5.87 0.45 -4.16
CA SER A 203 -5.02 1.62 -4.39
C SER A 203 -5.35 2.37 -5.67
N SER A 204 -5.61 1.73 -6.83
CA SER A 204 -5.77 2.50 -8.08
C SER A 204 -7.06 3.33 -8.12
N LEU A 205 -8.15 2.82 -7.54
CA LEU A 205 -9.41 3.56 -7.43
C LEU A 205 -9.28 4.73 -6.46
N VAL A 206 -8.61 4.52 -5.33
CA VAL A 206 -8.44 5.55 -4.31
C VAL A 206 -7.35 6.56 -4.69
N GLU A 207 -6.29 6.17 -5.37
CA GLU A 207 -5.30 7.07 -5.98
C GLU A 207 -5.92 7.89 -7.12
N ASN A 208 -6.76 7.28 -7.96
CA ASN A 208 -7.50 8.01 -8.99
C ASN A 208 -8.47 9.02 -8.34
N LEU A 209 -9.19 8.61 -7.32
CA LEU A 209 -10.08 9.51 -6.58
C LEU A 209 -9.30 10.62 -5.87
N ASN A 210 -8.22 10.28 -5.15
CA ASN A 210 -7.40 11.24 -4.41
C ASN A 210 -6.67 12.22 -5.33
N SER A 211 -6.17 11.77 -6.48
CA SER A 211 -5.57 12.66 -7.48
C SER A 211 -6.59 13.65 -8.04
N ARG A 212 -7.83 13.20 -8.28
CA ARG A 212 -8.95 14.08 -8.66
C ARG A 212 -9.33 15.05 -7.53
N LEU A 213 -9.39 14.58 -6.28
CA LEU A 213 -9.74 15.39 -5.10
C LEU A 213 -8.68 16.44 -4.76
N ARG A 214 -7.39 16.16 -5.03
CA ARG A 214 -6.27 17.07 -4.73
C ARG A 214 -6.46 18.46 -5.34
N ASN A 215 -7.02 18.52 -6.54
CA ASN A 215 -7.31 19.78 -7.24
C ASN A 215 -8.43 20.60 -6.59
N TYR A 216 -9.17 20.05 -5.63
CA TYR A 216 -10.27 20.74 -4.95
C TYR A 216 -9.91 21.13 -3.52
N PHE A 217 -8.84 20.56 -2.93
CA PHE A 217 -8.51 20.81 -1.52
C PHE A 217 -7.86 22.16 -1.24
N PHE A 218 -7.48 22.94 -2.25
CA PHE A 218 -6.99 24.32 -2.05
C PHE A 218 -8.05 25.22 -1.39
N LEU A 219 -9.34 24.99 -1.67
CA LEU A 219 -10.46 25.74 -1.09
C LEU A 219 -10.88 25.27 0.30
N ARG A 220 -10.39 24.10 0.75
CA ARG A 220 -10.75 23.55 2.07
C ARG A 220 -10.30 24.46 3.21
N ARG A 221 -9.14 25.12 3.04
CA ARG A 221 -8.60 26.05 4.06
C ARG A 221 -9.43 27.32 4.22
N SER A 222 -10.16 27.75 3.19
CA SER A 222 -10.95 28.98 3.22
C SER A 222 -12.44 28.75 3.47
N LEU A 223 -13.00 27.59 3.07
CA LEU A 223 -14.44 27.33 3.11
C LEU A 223 -14.89 26.31 4.18
N GLY A 224 -13.96 25.66 4.88
CA GLY A 224 -14.28 24.73 5.97
C GLY A 224 -15.01 23.45 5.54
N ASP A 225 -15.73 22.82 6.47
CA ASP A 225 -16.32 21.48 6.27
C ASP A 225 -17.55 21.46 5.34
N HIS A 226 -18.31 22.56 5.26
CA HIS A 226 -19.46 22.68 4.34
C HIS A 226 -19.05 22.55 2.87
N TYR A 227 -17.83 22.92 2.53
CA TYR A 227 -17.26 22.73 1.20
C TYR A 227 -17.06 21.25 0.85
N LEU A 228 -16.74 20.39 1.82
CA LEU A 228 -16.58 18.96 1.57
C LEU A 228 -17.91 18.30 1.20
N ALA A 229 -19.01 18.71 1.84
CA ALA A 229 -20.36 18.25 1.50
C ALA A 229 -20.75 18.68 0.08
N LEU A 230 -20.48 19.94 -0.28
CA LEU A 230 -20.72 20.44 -1.64
C LEU A 230 -19.84 19.73 -2.68
N LEU A 231 -18.57 19.49 -2.37
CA LEU A 231 -17.64 18.79 -3.24
C LEU A 231 -18.08 17.33 -3.47
N GLN A 232 -18.49 16.64 -2.40
CA GLN A 232 -19.05 15.29 -2.50
C GLN A 232 -20.31 15.27 -3.38
N PHE A 233 -21.24 16.20 -3.14
CA PHE A 233 -22.44 16.36 -3.95
C PHE A 233 -22.09 16.57 -5.43
N PHE A 234 -21.21 17.53 -5.71
CA PHE A 234 -20.80 17.86 -7.07
C PHE A 234 -20.14 16.68 -7.78
N LEU A 235 -19.23 15.97 -7.12
CA LEU A 235 -18.53 14.83 -7.74
C LEU A 235 -19.47 13.66 -8.04
N ASN A 236 -20.50 13.45 -7.23
CA ASN A 236 -21.49 12.39 -7.45
C ASN A 236 -22.49 12.71 -8.57
N HIS A 237 -22.80 13.99 -8.79
CA HIS A 237 -23.85 14.42 -9.73
C HIS A 237 -23.32 15.05 -11.03
N ARG A 238 -22.01 15.29 -11.15
CA ARG A 238 -21.41 15.77 -12.39
C ARG A 238 -21.21 14.62 -13.38
N CYS A 239 -21.72 14.80 -14.60
CA CYS A 239 -21.55 13.85 -15.69
C CYS A 239 -20.09 13.74 -16.16
N PHE A 240 -19.69 12.53 -16.56
CA PHE A 240 -18.41 12.30 -17.22
C PHE A 240 -18.41 12.86 -18.64
N MET A 241 -17.63 13.91 -18.89
CA MET A 241 -17.47 14.48 -20.23
C MET A 241 -16.67 13.56 -21.17
N ARG A 242 -15.76 12.78 -20.60
CA ARG A 242 -14.87 11.83 -21.30
C ARG A 242 -14.65 10.62 -20.39
N SER A 243 -14.60 9.42 -20.98
CA SER A 243 -14.27 8.18 -20.28
C SER A 243 -13.73 7.15 -21.28
N GLU A 244 -12.80 6.31 -20.86
CA GLU A 244 -12.36 5.14 -21.63
C GLU A 244 -13.46 4.07 -21.74
N VAL A 245 -14.44 4.10 -20.83
CA VAL A 245 -15.63 3.25 -20.88
C VAL A 245 -16.76 4.04 -21.52
N ALA A 246 -17.10 3.70 -22.77
CA ALA A 246 -18.09 4.42 -23.58
C ALA A 246 -19.44 4.61 -22.87
N GLU A 247 -19.89 3.60 -22.12
CA GLU A 247 -21.17 3.60 -21.39
C GLU A 247 -21.27 4.65 -20.29
N ARG A 248 -20.15 5.22 -19.85
CA ARG A 248 -20.08 6.23 -18.78
C ARG A 248 -20.17 7.66 -19.30
N VAL A 249 -19.89 7.88 -20.59
CA VAL A 249 -19.89 9.22 -21.17
C VAL A 249 -21.30 9.81 -21.09
N GLY A 250 -21.40 11.03 -20.57
CA GLY A 250 -22.67 11.73 -20.38
C GLY A 250 -23.46 11.32 -19.14
N LYS A 251 -23.02 10.33 -18.36
CA LYS A 251 -23.67 9.92 -17.10
C LYS A 251 -22.91 10.41 -15.87
N SER A 252 -23.61 10.68 -14.79
CA SER A 252 -23.01 10.93 -13.46
C SER A 252 -22.72 9.61 -12.72
N PRO A 253 -21.83 9.61 -11.71
CA PRO A 253 -21.70 8.47 -10.79
C PRO A 253 -23.02 8.03 -10.16
N THR A 254 -23.88 8.97 -9.74
CA THR A 254 -25.20 8.65 -9.18
C THR A 254 -26.09 7.94 -10.20
N GLU A 255 -26.14 8.40 -11.46
CA GLU A 255 -26.93 7.77 -12.53
C GLU A 255 -26.41 6.36 -12.86
N LEU A 256 -25.09 6.17 -12.84
CA LEU A 256 -24.48 4.86 -13.07
C LEU A 256 -24.79 3.87 -11.94
N MET A 257 -24.86 4.32 -10.69
CA MET A 257 -25.16 3.44 -9.55
C MET A 257 -26.64 3.15 -9.39
N THR A 258 -27.50 4.14 -9.64
CA THR A 258 -28.95 4.03 -9.39
C THR A 258 -29.74 3.60 -10.63
N GLY A 259 -29.15 3.72 -11.82
CA GLY A 259 -29.85 3.52 -13.09
C GLY A 259 -30.88 4.61 -13.42
N GLN A 260 -31.09 5.58 -12.53
CA GLN A 260 -32.09 6.65 -12.69
C GLN A 260 -31.41 7.90 -13.21
N LYS A 261 -32.00 8.52 -14.24
CA LYS A 261 -31.58 9.84 -14.72
C LYS A 261 -32.00 10.91 -13.72
N HIS A 262 -31.16 11.91 -13.54
CA HIS A 262 -31.50 13.08 -12.72
C HIS A 262 -31.22 14.39 -13.47
N PRO A 263 -31.86 15.50 -13.08
CA PRO A 263 -31.53 16.83 -13.60
C PRO A 263 -30.05 17.17 -13.42
N HIS A 264 -29.59 18.22 -14.11
CA HIS A 264 -28.20 18.64 -14.00
C HIS A 264 -27.89 19.05 -12.55
N TRP A 265 -26.67 18.81 -12.08
CA TRP A 265 -26.30 19.05 -10.68
C TRP A 265 -26.56 20.50 -10.18
N LEU A 266 -26.49 21.50 -11.05
CA LEU A 266 -26.89 22.89 -10.73
C LEU A 266 -28.40 23.01 -10.49
N GLU A 267 -29.23 22.34 -11.28
CA GLU A 267 -30.68 22.35 -11.15
C GLU A 267 -31.11 21.62 -9.87
N LEU A 268 -30.40 20.55 -9.50
CA LEU A 268 -30.58 19.87 -8.21
C LEU A 268 -30.25 20.75 -7.00
N LEU A 269 -29.42 21.78 -7.19
CA LEU A 269 -29.15 22.80 -6.16
C LEU A 269 -30.10 24.01 -6.24
N GLY A 270 -31.10 23.96 -7.11
CA GLY A 270 -32.08 25.04 -7.30
C GLY A 270 -31.65 26.16 -8.24
N PHE A 271 -30.53 26.02 -8.97
CA PHE A 271 -30.06 27.02 -9.92
C PHE A 271 -30.59 26.77 -11.34
N THR A 272 -30.90 27.86 -12.05
CA THR A 272 -31.27 27.81 -13.47
C THR A 272 -30.02 27.79 -14.35
N ARG A 273 -29.94 26.84 -15.28
CA ARG A 273 -28.83 26.76 -16.23
C ARG A 273 -28.97 27.83 -17.30
N PHE A 274 -27.85 28.49 -17.60
CA PHE A 274 -27.75 29.32 -18.80
C PHE A 274 -27.75 28.40 -20.03
N ARG A 275 -28.77 28.53 -20.89
CA ARG A 275 -28.80 27.90 -22.22
C ARG A 275 -28.37 28.96 -23.22
N ARG A 276 -27.27 28.74 -23.94
CA ARG A 276 -26.93 29.56 -25.10
C ARG A 276 -28.00 29.30 -26.16
N ALA A 277 -28.63 30.37 -26.64
CA ALA A 277 -29.55 30.34 -27.78
C ALA A 277 -28.82 29.85 -29.05
#